data_AF-A0A924TEE4-F1
#
_entry.id   AF-A0A924TEE4-F1
#
_cell.length_a   1.000
_cell.length_b   1.000
_cell.length_c   1.000
_cell.angle_alpha   90.00
_cell.angle_beta   90.00
_cell.angle_gamma   90.00
#
_symmetry.space_group_name_H-M   'P 1'
#
loop_
_entity.id
_entity.type
_entity.pdbx_description
1 polymer ?
#
loop_
_entity_poly.entity_id
_entity_poly.type
_entity_poly.pdbx_seq_one_letter_code
_entity_poly.pdbx_strand_id
1 'polypeptide(L)' 'MAQYVFTMNKVGKIVPPKRHILKDVSLSFFPGAKIGMLGVNGSGKSTLL' A
#
# COMPACT_ATOMS: atom_id res chain seq x y z
N MET A 1 1.18 -14.07 -19.68
CA MET A 1 1.77 -13.48 -18.45
C MET A 1 0.92 -12.28 -18.06
N ALA A 2 0.47 -12.20 -16.81
CA ALA A 2 -0.21 -10.99 -16.33
C ALA A 2 0.82 -9.86 -16.21
N GLN A 3 0.67 -8.80 -17.00
CA GLN A 3 1.53 -7.63 -16.92
C GLN A 3 0.98 -6.70 -15.84
N TYR A 4 1.68 -6.58 -14.72
CA TYR A 4 1.36 -5.61 -13.67
C TYR A 4 2.05 -4.28 -13.98
N VAL A 5 1.34 -3.16 -13.78
CA VAL A 5 1.94 -1.82 -13.88
C VAL A 5 2.68 -1.42 -12.62
N PHE A 6 2.36 -2.07 -11.50
CA PHE A 6 2.97 -1.77 -10.21
C PHE A 6 2.78 -2.97 -9.28
N THR A 7 3.79 -3.27 -8.46
CA THR A 7 3.76 -4.35 -7.47
C THR A 7 4.40 -3.91 -6.17
N MET A 8 3.85 -4.39 -5.07
CA MET A 8 4.39 -4.31 -3.71
C MET A 8 4.45 -5.72 -3.16
N ASN A 9 5.55 -6.08 -2.51
CA ASN A 9 5.72 -7.37 -1.87
C ASN A 9 6.18 -7.17 -0.43
N LYS A 10 5.28 -7.48 0.51
CA LYS A 10 5.49 -7.37 1.97
C LYS A 10 6.09 -6.02 2.40
N VAL A 11 5.60 -4.92 1.83
CA VAL A 11 6.09 -3.59 2.19
C VAL A 11 5.58 -3.16 3.57
N GLY A 12 6.42 -2.46 4.31
CA GLY A 12 6.12 -1.99 5.65
C GLY A 12 6.70 -0.60 5.90
N LYS A 13 6.09 0.12 6.84
CA LYS A 13 6.57 1.43 7.29
C LYS A 13 6.36 1.55 8.80
N ILE A 14 7.46 1.80 9.49
CA ILE A 14 7.47 2.16 10.90
C ILE A 14 7.78 3.66 10.99
N VAL A 15 7.04 4.36 11.85
CA VAL A 15 7.30 5.74 12.22
C VAL A 15 7.64 5.83 13.72
N PRO A 16 8.37 6.87 14.15
CA PRO A 16 8.70 7.05 15.56
C PRO A 16 7.45 7.09 16.47
N PRO A 17 7.56 6.62 17.73
CA PRO A 17 8.72 5.94 18.29
C PRO A 17 8.90 4.52 17.72
N LYS A 18 7.82 3.74 17.53
CA LYS A 18 7.83 2.37 16.96
C LYS A 18 6.46 1.97 16.36
N ARG A 19 5.70 2.91 15.79
CA ARG A 19 4.36 2.62 15.25
C ARG A 19 4.45 2.07 13.83
N HIS A 20 3.89 0.88 13.60
CA HIS A 20 3.66 0.37 12.24
C HIS A 20 2.47 1.10 11.61
N ILE A 21 2.71 1.87 10.56
CA ILE A 21 1.66 2.46 9.72
C ILE A 21 1.30 1.52 8.57
N LEU A 22 2.30 0.81 8.02
CA LEU A 22 2.11 -0.29 7.07
C LEU A 22 2.84 -1.53 7.59
N LYS A 23 2.23 -2.70 7.44
CA LYS A 23 2.82 -3.99 7.84
C LYS A 23 2.45 -5.05 6.82
N ASP A 24 3.46 -5.67 6.21
CA ASP A 24 3.36 -6.80 5.29
C ASP A 24 2.38 -6.60 4.11
N VAL A 25 2.29 -5.37 3.59
CA VAL A 25 1.38 -5.04 2.49
C VAL A 25 1.89 -5.63 1.17
N SER A 26 1.06 -6.42 0.49
CA SER A 26 1.37 -6.99 -0.83
C SER A 26 0.23 -6.72 -1.79
N LEU A 27 0.50 -6.01 -2.87
CA LEU A 27 -0.50 -5.53 -3.83
C LEU A 27 0.10 -5.55 -5.24
N SER A 28 -0.72 -5.86 -6.23
CA SER A 28 -0.34 -5.76 -7.64
C SER A 28 -1.45 -5.06 -8.40
N PHE A 29 -1.09 -4.08 -9.23
CA PHE A 29 -2.05 -3.31 -10.02
C PHE A 29 -1.97 -3.69 -11.49
N PHE A 30 -3.14 -3.91 -12.10
CA PHE A 30 -3.28 -4.15 -13.53
C PHE A 30 -3.33 -2.83 -14.30
N PRO A 31 -2.88 -2.80 -15.57
CA PRO A 31 -3.08 -1.67 -16.46
C PRO A 31 -4.56 -1.26 -16.52
N GLY A 32 -4.83 0.04 -16.37
CA GLY A 32 -6.19 0.59 -16.43
C GLY A 32 -7.06 0.37 -15.18
N ALA A 33 -6.54 -0.27 -14.13
CA ALA A 33 -7.26 -0.41 -12.86
C ALA A 33 -7.55 0.98 -12.24
N LYS A 34 -8.80 1.19 -11.81
CA LYS A 34 -9.22 2.38 -11.05
C LYS A 34 -9.46 1.95 -9.61
N ILE A 35 -8.67 2.50 -8.68
CA ILE A 35 -8.63 2.02 -7.29
C ILE A 35 -8.89 3.19 -6.36
N GLY A 36 -9.92 3.06 -5.53
CA GLY A 36 -10.20 3.97 -4.43
C GLY A 36 -9.64 3.41 -3.14
N MET A 37 -8.83 4.18 -2.42
CA MET A 37 -8.32 3.80 -1.11
C MET A 37 -9.11 4.48 0.01
N LEU A 38 -9.69 3.67 0.89
CA LEU A 38 -10.52 4.11 2.01
C LEU A 38 -9.88 3.71 3.35
N GLY A 39 -10.37 4.32 4.42
CA GLY A 39 -9.91 4.05 5.78
C GLY A 39 -9.89 5.31 6.65
N VAL A 40 -9.78 5.12 7.96
CA VAL A 40 -9.73 6.20 8.95
C VAL A 40 -8.45 7.04 8.85
N ASN A 41 -8.43 8.22 9.49
CA ASN A 41 -7.22 9.04 9.56
C ASN A 41 -6.09 8.28 10.28
N GLY A 42 -4.88 8.34 9.71
CA GLY A 42 -3.72 7.61 10.23
C GLY A 42 -3.67 6.12 9.89
N SER A 43 -4.54 5.60 9.00
CA SER A 43 -4.50 4.20 8.54
C SER A 43 -3.44 3.90 7.47
N GLY A 44 -2.63 4.89 7.07
CA GLY A 44 -1.54 4.71 6.10
C GLY A 44 -1.87 4.98 4.63
N LYS A 45 -3.05 5.51 4.32
CA LYS A 45 -3.49 5.78 2.93
C LYS A 45 -2.49 6.66 2.15
N SER A 46 -2.20 7.86 2.65
CA SER A 46 -1.23 8.77 2.03
C SER A 46 0.22 8.28 2.12
N THR A 47 0.49 7.23 2.89
CA THR A 47 1.81 6.58 2.95
C THR A 47 1.92 5.46 1.91
N LEU A 48 0.79 4.93 1.43
CA LEU A 48 0.72 3.87 0.43
C LEU A 48 0.63 4.41 -1.01
N LEU A 49 0.12 5.64 -1.20
CA LEU A 49 0.19 6.41 -2.46
C LEU A 49 1.49 7.22 -2.51
#